data_AF-A0A349LZ77-F1
#
_entry.id   AF-A0A349LZ77-F1
#
_cell.length_a   1.000
_cell.length_b   1.000
_cell.length_c   1.000
_cell.angle_alpha   90.00
_cell.angle_beta   90.00
_cell.angle_gamma   90.00
#
_symmetry.space_group_name_H-M   'P 1'
#
loop_
_entity.id
_entity.type
_entity.pdbx_description
1 polymer ?
#
loop_
_entity_poly.entity_id
_entity_poly.type
_entity_poly.pdbx_seq_one_letter_code
_entity_poly.pdbx_strand_id
1 'polypeptide(L)'
;KLLHTDFLRQHPLETRGAMINGELLYKLKQAGGTYKELSVHHLPRQAGRATGAKLSVILRAFRELFAYAHKWRREKQQRIQQAQVLHTP
;
A
#
# COMPACT_ATOMS: atom_id res chain seq x y z
N LYS A 1 -11.04 4.86 4.60
CA LYS A 1 -10.69 5.18 3.20
C LYS A 1 -11.86 4.80 2.33
N LEU A 2 -12.19 5.61 1.33
CA LEU A 2 -13.29 5.35 0.39
C LEU A 2 -12.68 5.04 -0.97
N LEU A 3 -13.13 3.94 -1.58
CA LEU A 3 -12.57 3.36 -2.80
C LEU A 3 -13.70 2.73 -3.60
N HIS A 4 -13.57 2.71 -4.93
CA HIS A 4 -14.47 1.96 -5.78
C HIS A 4 -14.30 0.45 -5.54
N THR A 5 -15.41 -0.26 -5.38
CA THR A 5 -15.41 -1.73 -5.20
C THR A 5 -14.74 -2.44 -6.37
N ASP A 6 -14.97 -1.96 -7.60
CA ASP A 6 -14.41 -2.56 -8.81
C ASP A 6 -12.88 -2.50 -8.82
N PHE A 7 -12.31 -1.40 -8.34
CA PHE A 7 -10.87 -1.25 -8.18
C PHE A 7 -10.30 -2.33 -7.25
N LEU A 8 -10.96 -2.60 -6.12
CA LEU A 8 -10.54 -3.64 -5.16
C LEU A 8 -10.67 -5.06 -5.73
N ARG A 9 -11.67 -5.32 -6.57
CA ARG A 9 -11.83 -6.62 -7.24
C ARG A 9 -10.77 -6.86 -8.32
N GLN A 10 -10.41 -5.82 -9.07
CA GLN A 10 -9.38 -5.89 -10.11
C GLN A 10 -7.96 -5.94 -9.54
N HIS A 11 -7.75 -5.40 -8.34
CA HIS A 11 -6.43 -5.27 -7.71
C HIS A 11 -6.43 -5.94 -6.33
N PRO A 12 -6.46 -7.29 -6.25
CA PRO A 12 -6.55 -8.02 -4.99
C PRO A 12 -5.36 -7.69 -4.08
N LEU A 13 -5.62 -7.34 -2.83
CA LEU A 13 -4.58 -6.98 -1.87
C LEU A 13 -3.90 -8.22 -1.28
N GLU A 14 -2.58 -8.21 -1.18
CA GLU A 14 -1.77 -9.30 -0.62
C GLU A 14 -1.33 -9.01 0.81
N THR A 15 -1.16 -7.74 1.15
CA THR A 15 -0.73 -7.30 2.48
C THR A 15 -1.90 -7.39 3.46
N ARG A 16 -1.70 -8.10 4.57
CA ARG A 16 -2.72 -8.26 5.64
C ARG A 16 -2.42 -7.44 6.90
N GLY A 17 -1.37 -6.62 6.87
CA GLY A 17 -0.80 -5.94 8.04
C GLY A 17 -0.73 -4.42 7.90
N ALA A 18 0.34 -3.84 8.44
CA ALA A 18 0.53 -2.38 8.47
C ALA A 18 0.63 -1.78 7.06
N MET A 19 0.99 -2.60 6.08
CA MET A 19 1.23 -2.19 4.70
C MET A 19 -0.01 -2.17 3.80
N ILE A 20 -1.21 -2.56 4.27
CA ILE A 20 -2.44 -2.56 3.45
C ILE A 20 -2.73 -1.20 2.82
N ASN A 21 -2.48 -0.15 3.59
CA ASN A 21 -2.68 1.22 3.14
C ASN A 21 -1.65 1.65 2.08
N GLY A 22 -0.42 1.16 2.20
CA GLY A 22 0.66 1.42 1.25
C GLY A 22 0.47 0.64 -0.05
N GLU A 23 0.08 -0.63 0.03
CA GLU A 23 -0.21 -1.46 -1.14
C GLU A 23 -1.34 -0.86 -1.98
N LEU A 24 -2.41 -0.43 -1.31
CA LEU A 24 -3.54 0.20 -1.98
C LEU A 24 -3.11 1.43 -2.77
N LEU A 25 -2.32 2.32 -2.16
CA LEU A 25 -1.81 3.51 -2.82
C LEU A 25 -0.85 3.16 -3.96
N TYR A 26 0.00 2.14 -3.77
CA TYR A 26 0.91 1.66 -4.78
C TYR A 26 0.18 1.12 -6.01
N LYS A 27 -0.84 0.28 -5.83
CA LYS A 27 -1.67 -0.24 -6.94
C LYS A 27 -2.47 0.87 -7.60
N LEU A 28 -3.02 1.81 -6.84
CA LEU A 28 -3.74 2.95 -7.38
C LEU A 28 -2.86 3.80 -8.30
N LYS A 29 -1.63 4.11 -7.87
CA LYS A 29 -0.63 4.81 -8.69
C LYS A 29 -0.24 4.03 -9.94
N GLN A 30 -0.07 2.70 -9.82
CA GLN A 30 0.23 1.86 -11.00
C GLN A 30 -0.90 1.79 -12.01
N ALA A 31 -2.16 1.87 -11.55
CA ALA A 31 -3.34 1.90 -12.41
C ALA A 31 -3.62 3.30 -13.00
N GLY A 32 -2.81 4.31 -12.68
CA GLY A 32 -3.02 5.70 -13.13
C GLY A 32 -4.22 6.38 -12.46
N GLY A 33 -4.70 5.86 -11.33
CA GLY A 33 -5.83 6.42 -10.61
C GLY A 33 -5.51 7.73 -9.89
N THR A 34 -6.54 8.56 -9.70
CA THR A 34 -6.44 9.80 -8.92
C THR A 34 -6.90 9.57 -7.48
N TYR A 35 -6.40 10.38 -6.56
CA TYR A 35 -6.84 10.38 -5.16
C TYR A 35 -6.84 11.79 -4.60
N LYS A 36 -7.68 12.01 -3.58
CA LYS A 36 -7.74 13.27 -2.84
C LYS A 36 -7.78 12.96 -1.35
N GLU A 37 -7.02 13.71 -0.58
CA GLU A 37 -7.07 13.65 0.88
C GLU A 37 -8.01 14.76 1.37
N LEU A 38 -8.93 14.38 2.26
CA LEU A 38 -9.89 15.30 2.87
C LEU A 38 -9.62 15.37 4.36
N SER A 39 -9.62 16.58 4.90
CA SER A 39 -9.47 16.81 6.34
C SER A 39 -10.64 16.18 7.09
N VAL A 40 -10.35 15.48 8.18
CA VAL A 40 -11.34 14.90 9.07
C VAL A 40 -11.01 15.27 10.51
N HIS A 41 -12.06 15.42 11.33
CA HIS A 41 -11.89 15.68 12.75
C HIS A 41 -11.64 14.35 13.49
N HIS A 42 -10.48 14.22 14.12
CA HIS A 42 -10.15 13.05 14.94
C HIS A 42 -10.73 13.22 16.34
N LEU A 43 -11.75 12.42 16.66
CA LEU A 43 -12.37 12.42 17.99
C LEU A 43 -11.51 11.64 18.99
N PRO A 44 -11.44 12.09 20.26
CA PRO A 44 -10.70 11.38 21.30
C PRO A 44 -11.32 10.01 21.55
N ARG A 45 -10.46 9.04 21.86
CA ARG A 45 -10.90 7.68 22.15
C ARG A 45 -11.55 7.65 23.53
N GLN A 46 -12.81 7.23 23.62
CA GLN A 46 -13.56 7.16 24.88
C GLN A 46 -13.21 5.92 25.73
N ALA A 47 -12.80 4.81 25.09
CA ALA A 47 -12.44 3.56 25.77
C ALA A 47 -11.40 2.72 25.01
N GLY A 48 -10.67 1.87 25.75
CA GLY A 48 -9.67 0.92 25.22
C GLY A 48 -8.23 1.42 25.25
N ARG A 49 -7.26 0.49 25.24
CA ARG A 49 -5.82 0.81 25.29
C ARG A 49 -5.23 0.90 23.88
N ALA A 50 -4.44 1.94 23.62
CA ALA A 50 -3.69 2.06 22.38
C ALA A 50 -2.62 0.96 22.28
N THR A 51 -2.83 -0.03 21.42
CA THR A 51 -1.88 -1.13 21.18
C THR A 51 -0.85 -0.80 20.09
N GLY A 52 -1.10 0.25 19.29
CA GLY A 52 -0.22 0.66 18.20
C GLY A 52 1.15 1.22 18.65
N ALA A 53 1.24 1.72 19.88
CA ALA A 53 2.48 2.26 20.44
C ALA A 53 3.43 1.19 21.00
N LYS A 54 3.05 -0.09 20.95
CA LYS A 54 3.93 -1.19 21.38
C LYS A 54 5.11 -1.29 20.41
N LEU A 55 6.33 -1.27 20.94
CA LEU A 55 7.57 -1.35 20.14
C LEU A 55 7.59 -2.57 19.21
N SER A 56 7.04 -3.71 19.66
CA SER A 56 6.92 -4.93 18.84
C SER A 56 6.05 -4.73 17.59
N VAL A 57 4.99 -3.92 17.66
CA VAL A 57 4.11 -3.59 16.53
C VAL A 57 4.84 -2.67 15.55
N ILE A 58 5.57 -1.68 16.08
CA ILE A 58 6.36 -0.73 15.28
C ILE A 58 7.44 -1.49 14.48
N LEU A 59 8.23 -2.33 15.14
CA LEU A 59 9.27 -3.12 14.49
C LEU A 59 8.70 -4.08 13.45
N ARG A 60 7.56 -4.72 13.74
CA ARG A 60 6.84 -5.54 12.75
C ARG A 60 6.43 -4.73 11.53
N ALA A 61 5.89 -3.52 11.72
CA ALA A 61 5.50 -2.65 10.62
C ALA A 61 6.69 -2.24 9.74
N PHE A 62 7.84 -1.92 10.35
CA PHE A 62 9.07 -1.65 9.59
C PHE A 62 9.55 -2.87 8.80
N ARG A 63 9.54 -4.06 9.41
CA ARG A 63 9.92 -5.29 8.71
C ARG A 63 9.02 -5.57 7.51
N GLU A 64 7.70 -5.40 7.68
CA GLU A 64 6.73 -5.49 6.58
C GLU A 64 7.02 -4.43 5.50
N LEU A 65 7.27 -3.18 5.90
CA LEU A 65 7.61 -2.09 4.98
C LEU A 65 8.80 -2.45 4.10
N PHE A 66 9.92 -2.89 4.68
CA PHE A 66 11.09 -3.26 3.91
C PHE A 66 10.80 -4.44 2.99
N ALA A 67 10.16 -5.51 3.47
CA ALA A 67 9.85 -6.68 2.65
C ALA A 67 9.02 -6.32 1.40
N TYR A 68 7.94 -5.55 1.57
CA TYR A 68 7.08 -5.15 0.46
C TYR A 68 7.73 -4.08 -0.44
N ALA A 69 8.52 -3.16 0.13
CA ALA A 69 9.27 -2.19 -0.67
C ALA A 69 10.27 -2.88 -1.62
N HIS A 70 10.97 -3.91 -1.15
CA HIS A 70 11.89 -4.69 -1.99
C HIS A 70 11.12 -5.46 -3.07
N LYS A 71 10.00 -6.12 -2.72
CA LYS A 71 9.15 -6.84 -3.67
C LYS A 71 8.65 -5.93 -4.80
N TRP A 72 7.98 -4.82 -4.45
CA TRP A 72 7.43 -3.87 -5.42
C TRP A 72 8.49 -3.17 -6.26
N ARG A 73 9.69 -2.95 -5.72
CA ARG A 73 10.82 -2.43 -6.49
C ARG A 73 11.24 -3.42 -7.57
N ARG A 74 11.36 -4.71 -7.23
CA ARG A 74 11.72 -5.77 -8.20
C ARG A 74 10.65 -5.92 -9.29
N GLU A 75 9.37 -5.94 -8.91
CA GLU A 75 8.25 -6.00 -9.87
C GLU A 75 8.27 -4.80 -10.82
N LYS A 76 8.47 -3.58 -10.29
CA LYS A 76 8.60 -2.38 -11.13
C LYS A 76 9.75 -2.50 -12.13
N GLN A 77 10.92 -2.99 -11.70
CA GLN A 77 12.08 -3.18 -12.57
C GLN A 77 11.82 -4.24 -13.65
N GLN A 78 11.18 -5.35 -13.30
CA GLN A 78 10.79 -6.38 -14.27
C GLN A 78 9.82 -5.83 -15.32
N ARG A 79 8.83 -5.03 -14.93
CA ARG A 79 7.90 -4.38 -15.87
C ARG A 79 8.61 -3.41 -16.81
N ILE A 80 9.56 -2.63 -16.29
CA ILE A 80 10.37 -1.70 -17.11
C ILE A 80 11.23 -2.48 -18.11
N GLN A 81 11.90 -3.55 -17.68
CA GLN A 81 12.72 -4.39 -18.56
C GLN A 81 11.87 -5.06 -19.64
N GLN A 82 10.69 -5.59 -19.30
CA GLN A 82 9.76 -6.17 -20.28
C GLN A 82 9.29 -5.14 -21.31
N ALA A 83 8.95 -3.93 -20.87
CA ALA A 83 8.54 -2.84 -21.76
C ALA A 83 9.68 -2.38 -22.69
N GLN A 84 10.93 -2.42 -22.23
CA GLN A 84 12.10 -2.10 -23.05
C GLN A 84 12.38 -3.19 -24.11
N VAL A 85 12.27 -4.46 -23.75
CA VAL A 85 12.47 -5.59 -24.69
C VAL A 85 11.41 -5.62 -25.81
N LEU A 86 10.17 -5.19 -25.52
CA LEU A 86 9.10 -5.07 -26.52
C LEU A 86 9.25 -3.87 -27.48
N HIS A 87 10.17 -2.94 -27.21
CA HIS A 87 10.37 -1.73 -28.00
C HIS A 87 11.71 -1.69 -28.75
N THR A 88 12.46 -2.80 -28.73
CA THR A 88 13.66 -2.97 -29.56
C THR A 88 13.22 -3.49 -30.94
N PRO A 89 13.53 -2.77 -32.05
CA PRO A 89 13.18 -3.20 -33.41
C PRO A 89 13.92 -4.46 -33.85
#